data_AF-A0A7C5TU70-F1
#
_entry.id   AF-A0A7C5TU70-F1
#
_cell.length_a   1.000
_cell.length_b   1.000
_cell.length_c   1.000
_cell.angle_alpha   90.00
_cell.angle_beta   90.00
_cell.angle_gamma   90.00
#
_symmetry.space_group_name_H-M   'P 1'
#
loop_
_entity.id
_entity.type
_entity.pdbx_description
1 polymer ?
#
loop_
_entity_poly.entity_id
_entity_poly.type
_entity_poly.pdbx_seq_one_letter_code
_entity_poly.pdbx_strand_id
1 'polypeptide(L)'
;MMALLDPPPPPGLHRIGVTGVDLFLPVFTHVFGTAQIDGPVAIASLHRLRPEAAGDPPDRELLRERIFKEVLHELGHTFGLVHCRVPWCAMRPSRLPEEVDLKDAALCDDCARRLGVPGDGMREHLPHEGSTGEPTP
;
A
#
# COMPACT_ATOMS: atom_id res chain seq x y z
N MET A 1 -6.59 -17.71 -3.45
CA MET A 1 -6.53 -16.65 -2.43
C MET A 1 -7.75 -15.74 -2.47
N MET A 2 -8.05 -15.07 -3.59
CA MET A 2 -9.25 -14.22 -3.71
C MET A 2 -10.58 -14.96 -3.46
N ALA A 3 -10.66 -16.25 -3.79
CA ALA A 3 -11.83 -17.10 -3.48
C ALA A 3 -12.15 -17.22 -1.97
N LEU A 4 -11.20 -16.91 -1.08
CA LEU A 4 -11.46 -16.84 0.37
C LEU A 4 -12.31 -15.62 0.77
N LEU A 5 -12.50 -14.69 -0.16
CA LEU A 5 -13.25 -13.46 0.04
C LEU A 5 -14.59 -13.50 -0.72
N ASP A 6 -15.03 -14.69 -1.15
CA ASP A 6 -16.35 -14.91 -1.72
C ASP A 6 -17.43 -15.08 -0.63
N PRO A 7 -18.67 -14.61 -0.88
CA PRO A 7 -19.10 -13.87 -2.07
C PRO A 7 -18.52 -12.43 -2.06
N PRO A 8 -18.39 -11.81 -3.25
CA PRO A 8 -17.92 -10.43 -3.36
C PRO A 8 -18.81 -9.48 -2.53
N PRO A 9 -18.26 -8.34 -2.08
CA PRO A 9 -19.06 -7.36 -1.37
C PRO A 9 -20.17 -6.77 -2.27
N PRO A 10 -21.24 -6.18 -1.68
CA PRO A 10 -22.25 -5.46 -2.43
C PRO A 10 -21.67 -4.37 -3.35
N PRO A 11 -22.37 -3.99 -4.44
CA PRO A 11 -21.93 -2.91 -5.31
C PRO A 11 -21.61 -1.62 -4.55
N GLY A 12 -20.49 -0.97 -4.89
CA GLY A 12 -20.01 0.23 -4.22
C GLY A 12 -19.23 0.00 -2.92
N LEU A 13 -19.11 -1.26 -2.47
CA LEU A 13 -18.26 -1.62 -1.34
C LEU A 13 -17.01 -2.36 -1.81
N HIS A 14 -15.89 -2.03 -1.18
CA HIS A 14 -14.61 -2.72 -1.37
C HIS A 14 -14.29 -3.52 -0.10
N ARG A 15 -13.73 -4.71 -0.26
CA ARG A 15 -13.34 -5.61 0.84
C ARG A 15 -11.85 -5.88 0.78
N ILE A 16 -11.16 -5.65 1.91
CA ILE A 16 -9.77 -6.10 2.08
C ILE A 16 -9.68 -7.14 3.19
N GLY A 17 -9.11 -8.30 2.86
CA GLY A 17 -8.70 -9.29 3.86
C GLY A 17 -7.33 -8.96 4.44
N VAL A 18 -7.13 -9.14 5.73
CA VAL A 18 -5.81 -9.05 6.37
C VAL A 18 -5.49 -10.38 7.04
N THR A 19 -4.32 -10.93 6.78
CA THR A 19 -3.94 -12.26 7.29
C THR A 19 -2.52 -12.29 7.88
N GLY A 20 -2.27 -13.25 8.77
CA GLY A 20 -0.94 -13.54 9.31
C GLY A 20 -0.15 -14.60 8.54
N VAL A 21 -0.74 -15.20 7.50
CA VAL A 21 -0.09 -16.24 6.68
C VAL A 21 0.63 -15.64 5.48
N ASP A 22 1.70 -16.29 5.04
CA ASP A 22 2.47 -15.85 3.88
C ASP A 22 1.68 -16.00 2.58
N LEU A 23 1.88 -15.07 1.64
CA LEU A 23 1.16 -15.04 0.36
C LEU A 23 2.11 -15.26 -0.81
N PHE A 24 1.68 -16.08 -1.76
CA PHE A 24 2.46 -16.45 -2.93
C PHE A 24 1.62 -16.26 -4.20
N LEU A 25 2.25 -15.73 -5.23
CA LEU A 25 1.70 -15.68 -6.59
C LEU A 25 2.60 -16.51 -7.51
N PRO A 26 2.08 -17.21 -8.54
CA PRO A 26 2.88 -18.12 -9.38
C PRO A 26 4.14 -17.49 -10.02
N VAL A 27 4.17 -16.17 -10.19
CA VAL A 27 5.27 -15.42 -10.82
C VAL A 27 6.24 -14.82 -9.79
N PHE A 28 5.84 -14.68 -8.53
CA PHE A 28 6.63 -14.01 -7.50
C PHE A 28 6.95 -14.97 -6.35
N THR A 29 8.14 -14.85 -5.77
CA THR A 29 8.53 -15.68 -4.62
C THR A 29 7.67 -15.42 -3.40
N HIS A 30 7.06 -14.24 -3.29
CA HIS A 30 6.06 -13.86 -2.29
C HIS A 30 5.45 -12.49 -2.68
N VAL A 31 4.38 -12.10 -1.99
CA VAL A 31 3.82 -10.74 -2.03
C VAL A 31 3.37 -10.29 -0.65
N PHE A 32 3.35 -8.97 -0.39
CA PHE A 32 2.72 -8.42 0.80
C PHE A 32 1.20 -8.38 0.67
N GLY A 33 0.69 -8.22 -0.55
CA GLY A 33 -0.73 -8.24 -0.85
C GLY A 33 -1.00 -8.50 -2.32
N THR A 34 -2.28 -8.56 -2.66
CA THR A 34 -2.74 -8.45 -4.05
C THR A 34 -4.19 -8.02 -4.09
N ALA A 35 -4.58 -7.38 -5.18
CA ALA A 35 -5.89 -6.84 -5.40
C ALA A 35 -6.40 -7.17 -6.81
N GLN A 36 -7.72 -7.18 -6.94
CA GLN A 36 -8.36 -7.06 -8.24
C GLN A 36 -8.23 -5.62 -8.71
N ILE A 37 -7.52 -5.40 -9.83
CA ILE A 37 -7.44 -4.07 -10.43
C ILE A 37 -8.84 -3.65 -10.89
N ASP A 38 -9.31 -2.50 -10.40
CA ASP A 38 -10.66 -1.99 -10.66
C ASP A 38 -11.76 -3.01 -10.28
N GLY A 39 -11.47 -3.86 -9.29
CA GLY A 39 -12.38 -4.84 -8.73
C GLY A 39 -12.54 -4.67 -7.23
N PRO A 40 -13.57 -5.27 -6.61
CA PRO A 40 -13.98 -4.90 -5.25
C PRO A 40 -13.18 -5.58 -4.13
N VAL A 41 -12.17 -6.40 -4.43
CA VAL A 41 -11.52 -7.28 -3.45
C VAL A 41 -10.00 -7.16 -3.46
N ALA A 42 -9.43 -7.08 -2.28
CA ALA A 42 -7.99 -7.11 -2.01
C ALA A 42 -7.65 -8.01 -0.81
N ILE A 43 -6.38 -8.37 -0.68
CA ILE A 43 -5.83 -9.02 0.52
C ILE A 43 -4.42 -8.50 0.80
N ALA A 44 -4.08 -8.33 2.08
CA ALA A 44 -2.73 -8.02 2.54
C ALA A 44 -2.32 -8.98 3.67
N SER A 45 -1.01 -9.18 3.83
CA SER A 45 -0.42 -10.06 4.82
C SER A 45 0.59 -9.35 5.71
N LEU A 46 0.46 -9.63 7.01
CA LEU A 46 1.39 -9.22 8.04
C LEU A 46 2.68 -10.05 8.02
N HIS A 47 2.67 -11.24 7.41
CA HIS A 47 3.68 -12.28 7.62
C HIS A 47 5.11 -11.78 7.40
N ARG A 48 5.33 -11.12 6.25
CA ARG A 48 6.64 -10.60 5.86
C ARG A 48 6.86 -9.13 6.21
N LEU A 49 5.85 -8.45 6.74
CA LEU A 49 5.95 -7.07 7.22
C LEU A 49 6.48 -6.98 8.66
N ARG A 50 6.37 -8.10 9.40
CA ARG A 50 6.93 -8.28 10.74
C ARG A 50 8.45 -8.04 10.74
N PRO A 51 8.98 -7.12 11.58
CA PRO A 51 10.41 -6.99 11.78
C PRO A 51 11.10 -8.33 12.10
N GLU A 52 10.39 -9.20 12.82
CA GLU A 52 10.87 -10.54 13.16
C GLU A 52 11.18 -11.41 11.93
N ALA A 53 10.56 -11.14 10.78
CA ALA A 53 10.84 -11.84 9.52
C ALA A 53 12.25 -11.52 8.97
N ALA A 54 12.83 -10.38 9.35
CA ALA A 54 14.19 -9.98 9.05
C ALA A 54 15.19 -10.31 10.18
N GLY A 55 14.70 -10.86 11.31
CA GLY A 55 15.50 -11.16 12.50
C GLY A 55 15.58 -10.01 13.52
N ASP A 56 14.82 -8.93 13.30
CA ASP A 56 14.76 -7.80 14.23
C ASP A 56 13.82 -8.08 15.43
N PRO A 57 13.98 -7.34 16.55
CA PRO A 57 13.03 -7.41 17.66
C PRO A 57 11.61 -7.02 17.22
N PRO A 58 10.56 -7.56 17.88
CA PRO A 58 9.19 -7.16 17.59
C PRO A 58 8.97 -5.66 17.78
N ASP A 59 8.47 -5.00 16.73
CA ASP A 59 8.04 -3.60 16.77
C ASP A 59 6.60 -3.51 16.24
N ARG A 60 5.66 -3.24 17.15
CA ARG A 60 4.24 -3.16 16.82
C ARG A 60 3.86 -1.89 16.07
N GLU A 61 4.55 -0.79 16.30
CA GLU A 61 4.26 0.47 15.60
C GLU A 61 4.77 0.40 14.17
N LEU A 62 5.99 -0.11 13.97
CA LEU A 62 6.54 -0.34 12.63
C LEU A 62 5.67 -1.33 11.82
N LEU A 63 5.24 -2.44 12.44
CA LEU A 63 4.31 -3.38 11.79
C LEU A 63 2.98 -2.71 11.42
N ARG A 64 2.43 -1.87 12.31
CA ARG A 64 1.18 -1.12 12.08
C ARG A 64 1.31 -0.14 10.92
N GLU A 65 2.42 0.56 10.84
CA GLU A 65 2.71 1.48 9.76
C GLU A 65 2.85 0.75 8.42
N ARG A 66 3.65 -0.31 8.38
CA ARG A 66 3.86 -1.14 7.18
C ARG A 66 2.55 -1.72 6.65
N ILE A 67 1.73 -2.32 7.50
CA ILE A 67 0.45 -2.89 7.03
C ILE A 67 -0.52 -1.80 6.57
N PHE A 68 -0.49 -0.61 7.18
CA PHE A 68 -1.32 0.50 6.71
C PHE A 68 -0.94 0.94 5.30
N LYS A 69 0.37 1.08 5.02
CA LYS A 69 0.88 1.43 3.68
C LYS A 69 0.49 0.40 2.63
N GLU A 70 0.64 -0.90 2.93
CA GLU A 70 0.27 -1.96 1.99
C GLU A 70 -1.26 -2.09 1.82
N VAL A 71 -2.05 -1.90 2.89
CA VAL A 71 -3.52 -1.86 2.77
C VAL A 71 -3.96 -0.70 1.87
N LEU A 72 -3.35 0.48 2.01
CA LEU A 72 -3.62 1.62 1.15
C LEU A 72 -3.23 1.34 -0.32
N HIS A 73 -2.10 0.66 -0.54
CA HIS A 73 -1.65 0.22 -1.86
C HIS A 73 -2.67 -0.70 -2.53
N GLU A 74 -3.06 -1.77 -1.84
CA GLU A 74 -3.98 -2.77 -2.38
C GLU A 74 -5.39 -2.21 -2.58
N LEU A 75 -5.88 -1.35 -1.66
CA LEU A 75 -7.14 -0.64 -1.88
C LEU A 75 -7.04 0.31 -3.07
N GLY A 76 -5.94 1.01 -3.27
CA GLY A 76 -5.73 1.85 -4.45
C GLY A 76 -5.90 1.06 -5.75
N HIS A 77 -5.39 -0.17 -5.81
CA HIS A 77 -5.64 -1.08 -6.92
C HIS A 77 -7.12 -1.42 -7.11
N THR A 78 -7.87 -1.67 -6.02
CA THR A 78 -9.32 -1.90 -6.10
C THR A 78 -10.09 -0.72 -6.70
N PHE A 79 -9.58 0.50 -6.56
CA PHE A 79 -10.13 1.72 -7.18
C PHE A 79 -9.48 2.06 -8.54
N GLY A 80 -8.80 1.11 -9.18
CA GLY A 80 -8.27 1.26 -10.53
C GLY A 80 -6.93 2.00 -10.63
N LEU A 81 -6.28 2.34 -9.51
CA LEU A 81 -4.90 2.82 -9.57
C LEU A 81 -3.95 1.70 -9.97
N VAL A 82 -2.89 2.06 -10.67
CA VAL A 82 -1.76 1.18 -10.99
C VAL A 82 -0.51 1.65 -10.27
N HIS A 83 0.56 0.87 -10.33
CA HIS A 83 1.83 1.23 -9.71
C HIS A 83 2.29 2.63 -10.10
N CYS A 84 2.67 3.40 -9.08
CA CYS A 84 3.18 4.76 -9.22
C CYS A 84 4.71 4.77 -9.22
N ARG A 85 5.30 5.74 -9.91
CA ARG A 85 6.77 5.94 -9.92
C ARG A 85 7.26 6.88 -8.82
N VAL A 86 6.38 7.71 -8.26
CA VAL A 86 6.71 8.63 -7.15
C VAL A 86 7.19 7.81 -5.95
N PRO A 87 8.43 7.98 -5.47
CA PRO A 87 9.02 7.10 -4.45
C PRO A 87 8.23 7.01 -3.14
N TRP A 88 7.73 8.15 -2.66
CA TRP A 88 7.00 8.24 -1.39
C TRP A 88 5.51 7.87 -1.51
N CYS A 89 4.97 7.68 -2.72
CA CYS A 89 3.54 7.37 -2.87
C CYS A 89 3.24 5.96 -2.38
N ALA A 90 2.14 5.75 -1.65
CA ALA A 90 1.69 4.43 -1.23
C ALA A 90 1.52 3.45 -2.42
N MET A 91 1.18 3.96 -3.61
CA MET A 91 1.09 3.17 -4.84
C MET A 91 2.44 2.76 -5.46
N ARG A 92 3.58 3.13 -4.86
CA ARG A 92 4.89 2.60 -5.25
C ARG A 92 4.95 1.10 -4.87
N PRO A 93 5.28 0.19 -5.80
CA PRO A 93 5.39 -1.23 -5.47
C PRO A 93 6.60 -1.50 -4.59
N SER A 94 6.44 -2.41 -3.64
CA SER A 94 7.48 -2.87 -2.72
C SER A 94 7.59 -4.41 -2.77
N ARG A 95 8.81 -4.91 -2.73
CA ARG A 95 9.19 -6.34 -2.64
C ARG A 95 9.88 -6.66 -1.32
N LEU A 96 10.40 -5.64 -0.64
CA LEU A 96 11.08 -5.76 0.63
C LEU A 96 10.42 -4.83 1.67
N PRO A 97 10.41 -5.18 2.97
CA PRO A 97 9.83 -4.33 4.00
C PRO A 97 10.48 -2.94 4.07
N GLU A 98 11.77 -2.85 3.80
CA GLU A 98 12.51 -1.58 3.77
C GLU A 98 12.01 -0.66 2.64
N GLU A 99 11.56 -1.24 1.51
CA GLU A 99 10.90 -0.46 0.45
C GLU A 99 9.48 -0.02 0.86
N VAL A 100 8.86 -0.67 1.85
CA VAL A 100 7.61 -0.21 2.47
C VAL A 100 7.89 1.00 3.35
N ASP A 101 8.99 0.96 4.10
CA ASP A 101 9.41 2.02 5.01
C ASP A 101 9.71 3.34 4.27
N LEU A 102 10.26 3.27 3.05
CA LEU A 102 10.54 4.44 2.20
C LEU A 102 9.31 5.17 1.65
N LYS A 103 8.11 4.59 1.76
CA LYS A 103 6.86 5.20 1.29
C LYS A 103 6.19 5.98 2.41
N ASP A 104 5.40 6.98 2.07
CA ASP A 104 4.45 7.60 3.00
C ASP A 104 3.16 6.80 3.03
N ALA A 105 2.41 6.92 4.12
CA ALA A 105 1.02 6.47 4.22
C ALA A 105 0.05 7.44 3.49
N ALA A 106 0.42 7.84 2.27
CA ALA A 106 -0.26 8.88 1.49
C ALA A 106 -0.17 8.62 -0.03
N LEU A 107 -1.13 9.18 -0.77
CA LEU A 107 -1.14 9.17 -2.23
C LEU A 107 -0.48 10.43 -2.78
N CYS A 108 0.20 10.32 -3.93
CA CYS A 108 0.64 11.52 -4.62
C CYS A 108 -0.49 12.27 -5.30
N ASP A 109 -0.29 13.54 -5.62
CA ASP A 109 -1.32 14.41 -6.20
C ASP A 109 -1.99 13.79 -7.44
N ASP A 110 -1.22 13.08 -8.27
CA ASP A 110 -1.78 12.38 -9.43
C ASP A 110 -2.68 11.20 -9.04
N CYS A 111 -2.24 10.35 -8.11
CA CYS A 111 -3.03 9.22 -7.61
C CYS A 111 -4.28 9.70 -6.86
N ALA A 112 -4.14 10.72 -6.00
CA ALA A 112 -5.23 11.30 -5.24
C ALA A 112 -6.29 11.94 -6.15
N ARG A 113 -5.84 12.71 -7.16
CA ARG A 113 -6.72 13.30 -8.17
C ARG A 113 -7.50 12.26 -8.95
N ARG A 114 -6.89 11.12 -9.32
CA ARG A 114 -7.59 10.03 -10.01
C ARG A 114 -8.69 9.40 -9.16
N LEU A 115 -8.55 9.42 -7.84
CA LEU A 115 -9.56 8.93 -6.90
C LEU A 115 -10.56 10.01 -6.44
N GLY A 116 -10.31 11.29 -6.76
CA GLY A 116 -11.12 12.40 -6.24
C GLY A 116 -11.01 12.57 -4.72
N VAL A 117 -9.87 12.19 -4.13
CA VAL A 117 -9.59 12.33 -2.69
C VAL A 117 -8.46 13.34 -2.44
N PRO A 118 -8.33 13.90 -1.22
CA PRO A 118 -7.16 14.68 -0.83
C PRO A 118 -5.85 13.88 -0.95
N GLY A 119 -4.76 14.54 -1.35
CA GLY A 119 -3.43 13.94 -1.50
C GLY A 119 -2.55 14.01 -0.24
N ASP A 120 -3.09 14.49 0.87
CA ASP A 120 -2.36 14.74 2.11
C ASP A 120 -2.28 13.53 3.06
N GLY A 121 -3.12 12.50 2.90
CA GLY A 121 -3.02 11.20 3.58
C GLY A 121 -2.74 11.26 5.10
N MET A 122 -2.17 10.20 5.69
CA MET A 122 -1.48 10.31 6.99
C MET A 122 -0.03 10.70 6.75
N ARG A 123 0.21 11.89 6.19
CA ARG A 123 1.54 12.47 6.19
C ARG A 123 1.87 12.90 7.62
N GLU A 124 2.75 12.16 8.30
CA GLU A 124 3.60 12.82 9.29
C GLU A 124 4.33 13.92 8.53
N HIS A 125 4.09 15.17 8.90
CA HIS A 125 4.68 16.35 8.26
C HIS A 125 6.22 16.32 8.40
N LEU A 126 6.90 15.56 7.54
CA LEU A 126 8.30 15.76 7.26
C LEU A 126 8.40 16.36 5.85
N PRO A 127 8.92 17.60 5.72
CA PRO A 127 9.07 18.22 4.41
C PRO A 127 10.02 17.38 3.56
N HIS A 128 9.54 16.90 2.41
CA HIS A 128 10.40 16.36 1.36
C HIS A 128 11.18 17.54 0.74
N GLU A 129 12.45 17.69 1.11
CA GLU A 129 13.37 18.60 0.41
C GLU A 129 13.52 18.12 -1.03
N GLY A 130 12.92 18.85 -1.97
CA GLY A 130 12.96 18.47 -3.39
C GLY A 130 12.04 19.22 -4.35
N SER A 131 11.29 20.23 -3.87
CA SER A 131 10.57 21.15 -4.75
C SER A 131 11.45 22.35 -5.08
N THR A 132 12.24 22.24 -6.14
CA THR A 132 12.83 23.40 -6.82
C THR A 132 11.70 24.24 -7.43
N GLY A 133 11.21 25.21 -6.68
CA GLY A 133 10.38 26.31 -7.16
C GLY A 133 11.22 27.58 -7.13
N GLU A 134 11.89 27.89 -8.22
CA GLU A 134 12.51 29.20 -8.43
C GLU A 134 11.38 30.25 -8.50
N PRO A 135 11.43 31.33 -7.70
CA PRO A 135 10.42 32.37 -7.81
C PRO A 135 10.59 33.09 -9.15
N THR A 136 9.54 33.07 -9.96
CA THR A 136 9.43 33.89 -11.17
C THR A 136 9.36 35.37 -10.76
N PRO A 137 9.92 36.30 -11.57
CA PRO A 137 10.34 37.63 -11.15
C PRO A 137 9.19 38.59 -10.81
#